data_AF-X0TES5-F1
#
_entry.id   AF-X0TES5-F1
#
_cell.length_a   1.000
_cell.length_b   1.000
_cell.length_c   1.000
_cell.angle_alpha   90.00
_cell.angle_beta   90.00
_cell.angle_gamma   90.00
#
_symmetry.space_group_name_H-M   'P 1'
#
loop_
_entity.id
_entity.type
_entity.pdbx_description
1 polymer ?
#
loop_
_entity_poly.entity_id
_entity_poly.type
_entity_poly.pdbx_seq_one_letter_code
_entity_poly.pdbx_strand_id
1 'polypeptide(L)'
;MYQQYTANHKKWDHVGNLTPNIEISEGIRPAEELIPASYLPLVRFDKYLEDYFVVSAGKVVALDSNGDVVPAGLKLQADTYQAAWDAAGGLLGVNRQAGRDAVALLGTASTYAAIDVAQPNINGPGVNHAGGNPAAAGDLVVEGFFKVQTVANGIVFVADMVLADENDADQDLETPYEVTVSKPIGIAPYNYFRWAGGVHGGNPSGMNFHNYNMQHQLAVLCDYYIELPRVDDKAAIEFDGIAVLFDSGLTILPGDFLTYDINSDMVVGGSDCTDIIGQAWKIDTGFPKDYLERVRTAYQGLGELDKMPGSASAGLPDNI
;
A
#
# COMPACT_ATOMS: atom_id res chain seq x y z
N MET A 1 16.70 -32.52 14.38
CA MET A 1 15.61 -31.56 14.66
C MET A 1 16.32 -30.26 15.04
N TYR A 2 16.47 -29.33 14.10
CA TYR A 2 17.16 -28.06 14.37
C TYR A 2 16.16 -27.15 15.08
N GLN A 3 16.48 -26.77 16.32
CA GLN A 3 15.68 -25.83 17.07
C GLN A 3 15.97 -24.44 16.52
N GLN A 4 14.97 -23.84 15.87
CA GLN A 4 15.05 -22.51 15.29
C GLN A 4 15.32 -21.52 16.44
N TYR A 5 16.48 -20.87 16.42
CA TYR A 5 16.84 -19.86 17.41
C TYR A 5 15.84 -18.71 17.32
N THR A 6 15.27 -18.33 18.46
CA THR A 6 14.42 -17.15 18.60
C THR A 6 15.24 -16.07 19.28
N ALA A 7 15.62 -15.03 18.53
CA ALA A 7 16.46 -13.95 19.03
C ALA A 7 15.80 -13.22 20.22
N ASN A 8 16.40 -13.34 21.41
CA ASN A 8 15.91 -12.74 22.68
C ASN A 8 16.52 -11.35 22.99
N HIS A 9 17.22 -10.71 22.06
CA HIS A 9 18.10 -9.57 22.38
C HIS A 9 17.52 -8.17 22.12
N LYS A 10 16.34 -8.02 21.48
CA LYS A 10 15.62 -6.73 21.46
C LYS A 10 14.70 -6.62 22.68
N LYS A 11 15.28 -6.46 23.88
CA LYS A 11 14.50 -6.28 25.13
C LYS A 11 13.76 -4.93 25.20
N TRP A 12 14.22 -3.94 24.42
CA TRP A 12 13.65 -2.60 24.39
C TRP A 12 13.73 -2.04 22.96
N ASP A 13 12.57 -1.93 22.32
CA ASP A 13 12.48 -1.31 21.00
C ASP A 13 12.15 0.18 21.14
N HIS A 14 13.14 1.06 21.17
CA HIS A 14 12.89 2.51 21.28
C HIS A 14 12.59 3.16 19.93
N VAL A 15 13.18 2.63 18.86
CA VAL A 15 13.20 3.23 17.52
C VAL A 15 12.30 2.52 16.52
N GLY A 16 11.57 1.49 16.95
CA GLY A 16 10.70 0.70 16.10
C GLY A 16 11.48 -0.17 15.11
N ASN A 17 10.81 -0.49 14.01
CA ASN A 17 11.37 -1.30 12.94
C ASN A 17 11.79 -0.38 11.78
N LEU A 18 13.08 -0.39 11.44
CA LEU A 18 13.58 0.37 10.31
C LEU A 18 13.08 -0.25 9.00
N THR A 19 12.52 0.57 8.12
CA THR A 19 12.29 0.16 6.74
C THR A 19 13.63 0.14 6.01
N PRO A 20 13.98 -0.96 5.32
CA PRO A 20 15.20 -0.98 4.53
C PRO A 20 15.12 0.05 3.41
N ASN A 21 16.27 0.64 3.07
CA ASN A 21 16.36 1.45 1.86
C ASN A 21 16.34 0.52 0.64
N ILE A 22 15.43 0.81 -0.29
CA ILE A 22 15.26 0.05 -1.53
C ILE A 22 16.04 0.65 -2.70
N GLU A 23 16.57 1.86 -2.49
CA GLU A 23 17.19 2.68 -3.51
C GLU A 23 18.65 2.27 -3.80
N ILE A 24 18.95 1.83 -5.03
CA ILE A 24 20.32 1.48 -5.47
C ILE A 24 20.98 2.61 -6.29
N SER A 25 20.23 3.35 -7.12
CA SER A 25 20.77 4.34 -8.06
C SER A 25 20.36 5.78 -7.72
N GLU A 26 20.62 6.77 -8.57
CA GLU A 26 19.98 8.09 -8.48
C GLU A 26 18.80 8.11 -9.47
N GLY A 27 17.59 8.35 -8.96
CA GLY A 27 16.35 8.22 -9.72
C GLY A 27 15.78 9.57 -10.14
N ILE A 28 14.87 9.53 -11.11
CA ILE A 28 14.10 10.70 -11.50
C ILE A 28 12.90 10.80 -10.58
N ARG A 29 12.75 11.97 -9.96
CA ARG A 29 11.58 12.32 -9.16
C ARG A 29 10.84 13.43 -9.90
N PRO A 30 9.62 13.19 -10.40
CA PRO A 30 8.86 14.23 -11.07
C PRO A 30 8.62 15.38 -10.09
N ALA A 31 8.70 16.61 -10.61
CA ALA A 31 8.52 17.84 -9.84
C ALA A 31 7.02 18.12 -9.63
N GLU A 32 6.34 17.19 -8.97
CA GLU A 32 4.91 17.28 -8.67
C GLU A 32 4.68 17.39 -7.17
N GLU A 33 3.62 18.13 -6.82
CA GLU A 33 3.21 18.32 -5.43
C GLU A 33 2.22 17.24 -5.06
N LEU A 34 2.73 16.09 -4.64
CA LEU A 34 1.91 14.93 -4.32
C LEU A 34 1.64 14.83 -2.82
N ILE A 35 0.44 14.41 -2.44
CA ILE A 35 0.06 14.17 -1.04
C ILE A 35 -0.63 12.81 -0.91
N PRO A 36 -0.54 12.11 0.23
CA PRO A 36 -1.22 10.84 0.38
C PRO A 36 -2.72 11.08 0.62
N ALA A 37 -3.56 10.21 0.07
CA ALA A 37 -5.00 10.34 0.25
C ALA A 37 -5.40 10.20 1.74
N SER A 38 -6.26 11.10 2.20
CA SER A 38 -6.65 11.20 3.61
C SER A 38 -7.52 10.04 4.13
N TYR A 39 -8.12 9.28 3.21
CA TYR A 39 -8.97 8.12 3.51
C TYR A 39 -8.19 6.80 3.56
N LEU A 40 -6.86 6.81 3.43
CA LEU A 40 -6.09 5.57 3.46
C LEU A 40 -6.07 4.95 4.86
N PRO A 41 -6.15 3.61 4.97
CA PRO A 41 -6.04 2.90 6.24
C PRO A 41 -4.61 2.99 6.79
N LEU A 42 -4.47 2.84 8.10
CA LEU A 42 -3.17 2.86 8.75
C LEU A 42 -2.48 1.51 8.58
N VAL A 43 -1.23 1.54 8.09
CA VAL A 43 -0.46 0.32 7.81
C VAL A 43 0.46 -0.02 8.99
N ARG A 44 1.29 0.95 9.40
CA ARG A 44 2.33 0.68 10.41
C ARG A 44 2.64 1.92 11.22
N PHE A 45 2.77 1.74 12.54
CA PHE A 45 3.13 2.81 13.45
C PHE A 45 4.64 3.02 13.47
N ASP A 46 5.10 4.26 13.26
CA ASP A 46 6.47 4.66 13.56
C ASP A 46 6.57 5.05 15.02
N LYS A 47 7.40 4.33 15.77
CA LYS A 47 7.61 4.61 17.19
C LYS A 47 8.45 5.87 17.42
N TYR A 48 9.31 6.25 16.46
CA TYR A 48 10.19 7.40 16.64
C TYR A 48 9.44 8.73 16.44
N LEU A 49 8.60 8.82 15.39
CA LEU A 49 7.79 10.00 15.10
C LEU A 49 6.38 9.96 15.70
N GLU A 50 6.01 8.84 16.32
CA GLU A 50 4.72 8.61 16.98
C GLU A 50 3.49 8.79 16.08
N ASP A 51 3.61 8.45 14.80
CA ASP A 51 2.50 8.52 13.84
C ASP A 51 2.60 7.40 12.80
N TYR A 52 1.56 7.26 11.98
CA TYR A 52 1.33 6.11 11.14
C TYR A 52 1.76 6.34 9.69
N PHE A 53 2.37 5.31 9.14
CA PHE A 53 2.53 5.14 7.71
C PHE A 53 1.22 4.66 7.09
N VAL A 54 0.85 5.26 5.96
CA VAL A 54 -0.28 4.81 5.11
C VAL A 54 0.20 4.07 3.86
N VAL A 55 1.43 4.34 3.42
CA VAL A 55 2.08 3.61 2.33
C VAL A 55 3.54 3.37 2.72
N SER A 56 4.01 2.14 2.63
CA SER A 56 5.43 1.84 2.88
C SER A 56 6.31 2.07 1.65
N ALA A 57 7.60 2.27 1.89
CA ALA A 57 8.59 2.32 0.82
C ALA A 57 8.55 1.05 -0.04
N GLY A 58 8.68 1.23 -1.36
CA GLY A 58 8.75 0.18 -2.38
C GLY A 58 7.41 -0.26 -2.93
N LYS A 59 6.31 0.19 -2.32
CA LYS A 59 4.97 -0.08 -2.83
C LYS A 59 4.75 0.69 -4.13
N VAL A 60 4.02 0.07 -5.03
CA VAL A 60 3.62 0.69 -6.29
C VAL A 60 2.50 1.69 -6.00
N VAL A 61 2.61 2.88 -6.56
CA VAL A 61 1.69 3.99 -6.29
C VAL A 61 1.02 4.49 -7.57
N ALA A 62 -0.20 4.98 -7.41
CA ALA A 62 -1.04 5.60 -8.41
C ALA A 62 -1.64 6.90 -7.86
N LEU A 63 -2.38 7.62 -8.69
CA LEU A 63 -3.15 8.80 -8.28
C LEU A 63 -4.63 8.46 -8.28
N ASP A 64 -5.37 9.00 -7.32
CA ASP A 64 -6.82 9.03 -7.39
C ASP A 64 -7.32 10.20 -8.28
N SER A 65 -8.62 10.30 -8.48
CA SER A 65 -9.24 11.36 -9.29
C SER A 65 -9.08 12.76 -8.72
N ASN A 66 -8.71 12.87 -7.44
CA ASN A 66 -8.44 14.14 -6.76
C ASN A 66 -6.96 14.55 -6.86
N GLY A 67 -6.11 13.69 -7.42
CA GLY A 67 -4.66 13.90 -7.51
C GLY A 67 -3.90 13.45 -6.25
N ASP A 68 -4.55 12.77 -5.32
CA ASP A 68 -3.91 12.23 -4.13
C ASP A 68 -3.25 10.88 -4.44
N VAL A 69 -2.12 10.61 -3.78
CA VAL A 69 -1.35 9.37 -3.93
C VAL A 69 -2.01 8.24 -3.16
N VAL A 70 -2.20 7.13 -3.86
CA VAL A 70 -2.78 5.89 -3.34
C VAL A 70 -1.96 4.66 -3.75
N PRO A 71 -2.01 3.55 -3.00
CA PRO A 71 -1.47 2.28 -3.46
C PRO A 71 -2.16 1.85 -4.76
N ALA A 72 -1.37 1.47 -5.78
CA ALA A 72 -1.89 1.13 -7.11
C ALA A 72 -2.86 -0.06 -7.08
N GLY A 73 -2.68 -0.98 -6.13
CA GLY A 73 -3.56 -2.14 -5.90
C GLY A 73 -5.02 -1.78 -5.63
N LEU A 74 -5.32 -0.57 -5.14
CA LEU A 74 -6.70 -0.08 -4.99
C LEU A 74 -7.43 0.00 -6.32
N LYS A 75 -6.71 0.20 -7.45
CA LYS A 75 -7.28 0.11 -8.79
C LYS A 75 -7.86 -1.27 -9.07
N LEU A 76 -7.08 -2.33 -8.81
CA LEU A 76 -7.50 -3.71 -9.05
C LEU A 76 -8.69 -4.09 -8.16
N GLN A 77 -8.69 -3.60 -6.92
CA GLN A 77 -9.81 -3.77 -5.99
C GLN A 77 -11.07 -3.06 -6.50
N ALA A 78 -10.95 -1.80 -6.93
CA ALA A 78 -12.06 -1.00 -7.42
C ALA A 78 -12.66 -1.60 -8.70
N ASP A 79 -11.83 -1.94 -9.68
CA ASP A 79 -12.26 -2.53 -10.95
C ASP A 79 -12.99 -3.87 -10.72
N THR A 80 -12.47 -4.70 -9.82
CA THR A 80 -13.07 -6.01 -9.48
C THR A 80 -14.37 -5.85 -8.70
N TYR A 81 -14.39 -4.91 -7.75
CA TYR A 81 -15.59 -4.59 -7.00
C TYR A 81 -16.70 -4.10 -7.92
N GLN A 82 -16.38 -3.16 -8.84
CA GLN A 82 -17.32 -2.61 -9.81
C GLN A 82 -17.86 -3.69 -10.74
N ALA A 83 -16.99 -4.50 -11.34
CA ALA A 83 -17.40 -5.56 -12.24
C ALA A 83 -18.36 -6.56 -11.58
N ALA A 84 -18.09 -6.96 -10.33
CA ALA A 84 -18.96 -7.86 -9.58
C ALA A 84 -20.28 -7.19 -9.17
N TRP A 85 -20.23 -5.91 -8.79
CA TRP A 85 -21.41 -5.13 -8.46
C TRP A 85 -22.37 -5.00 -9.65
N ASP A 86 -21.84 -4.70 -10.83
CA ASP A 86 -22.60 -4.55 -12.07
C ASP A 86 -23.18 -5.90 -12.53
N ALA A 87 -22.37 -6.96 -12.48
CA ALA A 87 -22.83 -8.32 -12.81
C ALA A 87 -23.97 -8.82 -11.91
N ALA A 88 -24.02 -8.36 -10.65
CA ALA A 88 -25.08 -8.68 -9.70
C ALA A 88 -26.36 -7.83 -9.88
N GLY A 89 -26.43 -6.94 -10.88
CA GLY A 89 -27.64 -6.14 -11.18
C GLY A 89 -27.73 -4.75 -10.55
N GLY A 90 -26.60 -4.13 -10.20
CA GLY A 90 -26.50 -2.76 -9.66
C GLY A 90 -27.23 -2.44 -8.33
N LEU A 91 -27.92 -1.28 -8.31
CA LEU A 91 -28.53 -0.56 -7.17
C LEU A 91 -29.50 -1.31 -6.21
N LEU A 92 -29.62 -2.65 -6.27
CA LEU A 92 -30.62 -3.44 -5.51
C LEU A 92 -30.16 -3.98 -4.14
N GLY A 93 -29.08 -3.46 -3.55
CA GLY A 93 -28.70 -3.75 -2.15
C GLY A 93 -28.19 -5.17 -1.85
N VAL A 94 -28.34 -6.12 -2.78
CA VAL A 94 -27.73 -7.48 -2.73
C VAL A 94 -26.28 -7.45 -3.27
N ASN A 95 -25.84 -6.31 -3.81
CA ASN A 95 -24.67 -6.20 -4.68
C ASN A 95 -23.39 -5.85 -3.94
N ARG A 96 -23.52 -5.27 -2.74
CA ARG A 96 -22.37 -4.93 -1.89
C ARG A 96 -21.60 -6.16 -1.46
N GLN A 97 -22.33 -7.21 -1.09
CA GLN A 97 -21.71 -8.47 -0.69
C GLN A 97 -21.01 -9.13 -1.88
N ALA A 98 -21.60 -9.10 -3.08
CA ALA A 98 -20.97 -9.64 -4.28
C ALA A 98 -19.64 -8.94 -4.60
N GLY A 99 -19.59 -7.60 -4.49
CA GLY A 99 -18.35 -6.83 -4.62
C GLY A 99 -17.32 -7.20 -3.54
N ARG A 100 -17.73 -7.28 -2.26
CA ARG A 100 -16.86 -7.70 -1.15
C ARG A 100 -16.27 -9.10 -1.38
N ASP A 101 -17.13 -10.05 -1.74
CA ASP A 101 -16.73 -11.44 -1.98
C ASP A 101 -15.75 -11.54 -3.16
N ALA A 102 -15.98 -10.78 -4.24
CA ALA A 102 -15.10 -10.76 -5.40
C ALA A 102 -13.70 -10.19 -5.07
N VAL A 103 -13.63 -9.10 -4.31
CA VAL A 103 -12.34 -8.53 -3.87
C VAL A 103 -11.61 -9.49 -2.92
N ALA A 104 -12.32 -10.17 -2.02
CA ALA A 104 -11.73 -11.14 -1.11
C ALA A 104 -11.09 -12.35 -1.84
N LEU A 105 -11.57 -12.69 -3.04
CA LEU A 105 -10.97 -13.75 -3.86
C LEU A 105 -9.61 -13.36 -4.48
N LEU A 106 -9.30 -12.06 -4.57
CA LEU A 106 -8.01 -11.59 -5.07
C LEU A 106 -6.89 -11.68 -4.02
N GLY A 107 -7.23 -11.84 -2.74
CA GLY A 107 -6.29 -11.90 -1.63
C GLY A 107 -6.72 -11.03 -0.45
N THR A 108 -5.74 -10.55 0.32
CA THR A 108 -5.98 -9.69 1.48
C THR A 108 -6.42 -8.30 1.03
N ALA A 109 -7.72 -8.06 1.00
CA ALA A 109 -8.28 -6.76 0.60
C ALA A 109 -7.91 -5.63 1.57
N SER A 110 -7.88 -4.39 1.06
CA SER A 110 -7.64 -3.21 1.90
C SER A 110 -8.90 -2.84 2.69
N THR A 111 -8.87 -3.09 3.99
CA THR A 111 -9.98 -2.79 4.92
C THR A 111 -9.56 -1.82 6.02
N TYR A 112 -10.52 -1.04 6.51
CA TYR A 112 -10.31 -0.22 7.71
C TYR A 112 -10.22 -1.09 8.97
N ALA A 113 -9.18 -0.88 9.77
CA ALA A 113 -9.01 -1.48 11.08
C ALA A 113 -9.77 -0.71 12.18
N ALA A 114 -9.92 -1.33 13.35
CA ALA A 114 -10.53 -0.68 14.51
C ALA A 114 -9.77 0.60 14.94
N ILE A 115 -8.47 0.64 14.70
CA ILE A 115 -7.64 1.80 15.02
C ILE A 115 -7.92 2.98 14.06
N ASP A 116 -8.19 2.70 12.78
CA ASP A 116 -8.51 3.73 11.78
C ASP A 116 -9.78 4.49 12.18
N VAL A 117 -10.79 3.76 12.66
CA VAL A 117 -12.08 4.34 13.05
C VAL A 117 -12.10 4.92 14.47
N ALA A 118 -11.09 4.62 15.29
CA ALA A 118 -11.00 5.14 16.65
C ALA A 118 -10.33 6.51 16.73
N GLN A 119 -9.55 6.91 15.73
CA GLN A 119 -8.83 8.18 15.77
C GLN A 119 -9.74 9.35 15.40
N PRO A 120 -9.83 10.41 16.23
CA PRO A 120 -10.73 11.52 15.98
C PRO A 120 -10.40 12.26 14.67
N ASN A 121 -11.43 12.64 13.93
CA ASN A 121 -11.39 13.57 12.79
C ASN A 121 -12.39 14.73 13.01
N ILE A 122 -12.46 15.68 12.06
CA ILE A 122 -13.35 16.85 12.21
C ILE A 122 -14.85 16.53 12.14
N ASN A 123 -15.22 15.44 11.47
CA ASN A 123 -16.60 14.98 11.28
C ASN A 123 -17.05 13.97 12.35
N GLY A 124 -16.18 13.62 13.32
CA GLY A 124 -16.45 12.64 14.36
C GLY A 124 -15.25 11.72 14.63
N PRO A 125 -15.43 10.64 15.41
CA PRO A 125 -14.39 9.62 15.52
C PRO A 125 -14.22 8.87 14.19
N GLY A 126 -12.98 8.79 13.69
CA GLY A 126 -12.55 7.83 12.68
C GLY A 126 -11.95 8.41 11.40
N VAL A 127 -11.54 7.55 10.47
CA VAL A 127 -11.25 7.91 9.07
C VAL A 127 -12.57 7.99 8.30
N ASN A 128 -12.66 8.87 7.31
CA ASN A 128 -13.78 8.88 6.37
C ASN A 128 -13.41 8.07 5.13
N HIS A 129 -14.41 7.42 4.54
CA HIS A 129 -14.38 6.92 3.17
C HIS A 129 -14.00 8.03 2.19
N ALA A 130 -13.50 7.67 1.00
CA ALA A 130 -13.16 8.64 -0.04
C ALA A 130 -14.35 9.55 -0.43
N GLY A 131 -15.57 9.02 -0.41
CA GLY A 131 -16.82 9.77 -0.58
C GLY A 131 -17.25 10.66 0.60
N GLY A 132 -16.42 10.80 1.65
CA GLY A 132 -16.64 11.73 2.77
C GLY A 132 -17.44 11.18 3.96
N ASN A 133 -18.09 10.03 3.81
CA ASN A 133 -18.85 9.39 4.91
C ASN A 133 -17.91 8.72 5.93
N PRO A 134 -18.25 8.66 7.23
CA PRO A 134 -17.45 7.93 8.22
C PRO A 134 -17.28 6.45 7.86
N ALA A 135 -16.05 5.93 7.98
CA ALA A 135 -15.76 4.51 7.77
C ALA A 135 -16.05 3.68 9.03
N ALA A 136 -16.45 2.42 8.83
CA ALA A 136 -16.54 1.42 9.89
C ALA A 136 -15.40 0.41 9.82
N ALA A 137 -15.01 -0.17 10.96
CA ALA A 137 -14.01 -1.22 10.99
C ALA A 137 -14.49 -2.44 10.20
N GLY A 138 -13.66 -2.96 9.31
CA GLY A 138 -13.97 -4.04 8.38
C GLY A 138 -14.63 -3.60 7.08
N ASP A 139 -14.87 -2.30 6.87
CA ASP A 139 -15.25 -1.79 5.55
C ASP A 139 -14.06 -1.87 4.59
N LEU A 140 -14.34 -2.24 3.34
CA LEU A 140 -13.36 -2.10 2.27
C LEU A 140 -13.15 -0.62 1.94
N VAL A 141 -11.91 -0.23 1.69
CA VAL A 141 -11.56 1.15 1.29
C VAL A 141 -12.26 1.52 -0.01
N VAL A 142 -12.29 0.60 -0.98
CA VAL A 142 -12.88 0.84 -2.31
C VAL A 142 -14.40 0.97 -2.31
N GLU A 143 -15.09 0.59 -1.23
CA GLU A 143 -16.52 0.86 -1.13
C GLU A 143 -16.83 2.35 -1.06
N GLY A 144 -15.91 3.12 -0.49
CA GLY A 144 -15.99 4.57 -0.45
C GLY A 144 -15.87 5.24 -1.82
N PHE A 145 -15.50 4.51 -2.86
CA PHE A 145 -15.35 5.05 -4.22
C PHE A 145 -16.67 5.12 -4.97
N PHE A 146 -17.68 4.37 -4.52
CA PHE A 146 -18.97 4.23 -5.17
C PHE A 146 -20.09 4.79 -4.28
N LYS A 147 -20.97 5.62 -4.84
CA LYS A 147 -22.18 6.08 -4.13
C LYS A 147 -23.13 4.89 -3.90
N VAL A 148 -23.39 4.55 -2.64
CA VAL A 148 -24.52 3.67 -2.28
C VAL A 148 -25.76 4.53 -2.06
N GLN A 149 -26.67 4.57 -3.04
CA GLN A 149 -27.94 5.27 -2.88
C GLN A 149 -28.81 4.53 -1.85
N THR A 150 -28.86 5.04 -0.62
CA THR A 150 -29.79 4.53 0.40
C THR A 150 -31.12 5.26 0.23
N VAL A 151 -32.12 4.59 -0.34
CA VAL A 151 -33.48 5.14 -0.38
C VAL A 151 -34.19 4.77 0.92
N ALA A 152 -34.68 5.77 1.65
CA ALA A 152 -35.56 5.55 2.80
C ALA A 152 -36.83 4.80 2.34
N ASN A 153 -37.20 3.73 3.06
CA ASN A 153 -38.46 2.98 2.91
C ASN A 153 -38.61 2.04 1.69
N GLY A 154 -37.56 1.30 1.31
CA GLY A 154 -37.75 -0.03 0.70
C GLY A 154 -38.57 -0.11 -0.60
N ILE A 155 -38.47 0.88 -1.48
CA ILE A 155 -39.01 0.77 -2.85
C ILE A 155 -37.92 1.13 -3.86
N VAL A 156 -37.70 0.17 -4.76
CA VAL A 156 -36.86 0.25 -5.95
C VAL A 156 -37.63 1.00 -7.02
N PHE A 157 -37.09 2.11 -7.51
CA PHE A 157 -37.40 2.59 -8.86
C PHE A 157 -36.09 2.80 -9.61
N VAL A 158 -35.90 2.03 -10.68
CA VAL A 158 -34.81 2.21 -11.63
C VAL A 158 -35.25 3.25 -12.66
N ALA A 159 -34.29 4.08 -13.05
CA ALA A 159 -34.35 5.21 -13.97
C ALA A 159 -35.25 5.00 -15.19
N ASP A 160 -36.31 5.82 -15.30
CA ASP A 160 -36.64 6.68 -16.44
C ASP A 160 -38.11 7.11 -16.31
N MET A 161 -38.39 8.03 -15.38
CA MET A 161 -39.55 8.91 -15.49
C MET A 161 -39.30 10.13 -14.62
N VAL A 162 -38.99 11.22 -15.31
CA VAL A 162 -39.38 12.59 -14.99
C VAL A 162 -40.52 12.64 -13.97
N LEU A 163 -40.24 13.15 -12.78
CA LEU A 163 -41.05 14.21 -12.21
C LEU A 163 -40.08 15.30 -11.80
N ALA A 164 -39.80 16.18 -12.76
CA ALA A 164 -39.49 17.55 -12.41
C ALA A 164 -40.66 18.05 -11.55
N ASP A 165 -40.47 18.14 -10.24
CA ASP A 165 -41.16 19.20 -9.51
C ASP A 165 -40.41 20.47 -9.86
N GLU A 166 -41.03 21.28 -10.72
CA GLU A 166 -40.45 22.47 -11.36
C GLU A 166 -40.21 23.63 -10.37
N ASN A 167 -40.14 23.36 -9.07
CA ASN A 167 -40.10 24.40 -8.03
C ASN A 167 -38.96 24.30 -7.02
N ASP A 168 -37.93 23.48 -7.25
CA ASP A 168 -36.65 23.68 -6.56
C ASP A 168 -35.49 23.60 -7.53
N ALA A 169 -34.93 24.77 -7.84
CA ALA A 169 -33.91 25.02 -8.85
C ALA A 169 -32.50 24.64 -8.39
N ASP A 170 -32.37 23.62 -7.54
CA ASP A 170 -31.08 23.10 -7.04
C ASP A 170 -31.20 21.62 -6.63
N GLN A 171 -31.99 20.82 -7.37
CA GLN A 171 -31.72 19.39 -7.41
C GLN A 171 -30.51 19.20 -8.31
N ASP A 172 -29.35 19.44 -7.72
CA ASP A 172 -28.10 18.87 -8.17
C ASP A 172 -28.35 17.37 -8.37
N LEU A 173 -28.59 16.99 -9.61
CA LEU A 173 -28.00 15.77 -10.15
C LEU A 173 -26.49 15.96 -10.00
N GLU A 174 -26.01 15.92 -8.74
CA GLU A 174 -24.61 15.90 -8.40
C GLU A 174 -24.07 14.70 -9.15
N THR A 175 -23.29 15.00 -10.18
CA THR A 175 -22.49 14.03 -10.91
C THR A 175 -21.91 13.04 -9.89
N PRO A 176 -22.06 11.73 -10.11
CA PRO A 176 -21.61 10.73 -9.14
C PRO A 176 -20.16 11.01 -8.78
N TYR A 177 -19.84 11.07 -7.48
CA TYR A 177 -18.43 10.95 -7.11
C TYR A 177 -18.05 9.51 -7.43
N GLU A 178 -17.28 9.33 -8.48
CA GLU A 178 -16.58 8.07 -8.74
C GLU A 178 -15.11 8.40 -8.50
N VAL A 179 -14.59 7.96 -7.35
CA VAL A 179 -13.15 8.08 -7.09
C VAL A 179 -12.48 7.01 -7.93
N THR A 180 -11.84 7.44 -9.03
CA THR A 180 -11.14 6.52 -9.93
C THR A 180 -9.66 6.52 -9.64
N VAL A 181 -9.02 5.35 -9.71
CA VAL A 181 -7.56 5.23 -9.56
C VAL A 181 -6.91 5.14 -10.94
N SER A 182 -5.92 5.98 -11.17
CA SER A 182 -5.14 6.05 -12.41
C SER A 182 -4.26 4.81 -12.60
N LYS A 183 -3.47 4.80 -13.67
CA LYS A 183 -2.42 3.79 -13.86
C LYS A 183 -1.27 4.02 -12.87
N PRO A 184 -0.44 3.00 -12.56
CA PRO A 184 0.70 3.21 -11.69
C PRO A 184 1.61 4.31 -12.25
N ILE A 185 1.97 5.26 -11.40
CA ILE A 185 2.84 6.39 -11.75
C ILE A 185 4.30 6.15 -11.35
N GLY A 186 4.54 5.20 -10.43
CA GLY A 186 5.87 4.83 -9.99
C GLY A 186 5.85 4.11 -8.65
N ILE A 187 6.92 4.28 -7.89
CA ILE A 187 7.18 3.54 -6.64
C ILE A 187 7.41 4.52 -5.50
N ALA A 188 6.95 4.18 -4.30
CA ALA A 188 7.24 4.97 -3.11
C ALA A 188 8.73 4.87 -2.70
N PRO A 189 9.53 5.96 -2.76
CA PRO A 189 10.94 5.94 -2.33
C PRO A 189 11.12 5.69 -0.84
N TYR A 190 10.18 6.21 -0.05
CA TYR A 190 10.19 6.17 1.41
C TYR A 190 8.77 5.94 1.91
N ASN A 191 8.61 5.70 3.22
CA ASN A 191 7.28 5.54 3.78
C ASN A 191 6.54 6.87 3.80
N TYR A 192 5.31 6.87 3.31
CA TYR A 192 4.42 8.02 3.35
C TYR A 192 3.67 8.02 4.67
N PHE A 193 3.79 9.13 5.40
CA PHE A 193 2.99 9.36 6.58
C PHE A 193 1.58 9.73 6.21
N ARG A 194 0.66 9.45 7.13
CA ARG A 194 -0.73 9.89 7.00
C ARG A 194 -0.80 11.41 6.81
N TRP A 195 -1.69 11.83 5.92
CA TRP A 195 -1.97 13.24 5.72
C TRP A 195 -2.77 13.83 6.90
N ALA A 196 -2.42 15.03 7.36
CA ALA A 196 -3.15 15.67 8.45
C ALA A 196 -4.59 16.03 8.08
N GLY A 197 -4.94 16.06 6.79
CA GLY A 197 -6.27 16.41 6.29
C GLY A 197 -6.34 17.83 5.73
N GLY A 198 -7.49 18.14 5.12
CA GLY A 198 -7.77 19.44 4.50
C GLY A 198 -7.17 19.56 3.11
N VAL A 199 -7.80 20.41 2.29
CA VAL A 199 -7.32 20.72 0.93
C VAL A 199 -5.91 21.31 1.03
N HIS A 200 -4.90 20.50 0.69
CA HIS A 200 -3.48 20.82 0.72
C HIS A 200 -2.96 21.42 2.04
N GLY A 201 -3.57 21.09 3.18
CA GLY A 201 -3.11 21.54 4.51
C GLY A 201 -3.19 23.06 4.75
N GLY A 202 -3.84 23.80 3.85
CA GLY A 202 -3.95 25.26 3.94
C GLY A 202 -5.08 25.74 4.86
N ASN A 203 -6.08 24.87 5.12
CA ASN A 203 -7.20 25.20 6.00
C ASN A 203 -7.13 24.41 7.32
N PRO A 204 -6.91 25.08 8.47
CA PRO A 204 -6.91 24.44 9.78
C PRO A 204 -8.23 23.73 10.11
N SER A 205 -9.35 24.19 9.55
CA SER A 205 -10.65 23.53 9.72
C SER A 205 -10.83 22.31 8.81
N GLY A 206 -9.81 21.89 8.06
CA GLY A 206 -9.84 20.63 7.30
C GLY A 206 -8.95 19.57 7.92
N MET A 207 -8.15 19.91 8.93
CA MET A 207 -7.24 18.98 9.59
C MET A 207 -8.02 18.01 10.47
N ASN A 208 -7.73 16.72 10.33
CA ASN A 208 -8.41 15.63 11.00
C ASN A 208 -7.65 15.16 12.24
N PHE A 209 -6.35 14.89 12.11
CA PHE A 209 -5.61 14.12 13.12
C PHE A 209 -4.58 14.95 13.89
N HIS A 210 -3.83 15.78 13.16
CA HIS A 210 -2.77 16.62 13.70
C HIS A 210 -2.91 18.03 13.11
N ASN A 211 -2.43 19.03 13.83
CA ASN A 211 -2.41 20.42 13.36
C ASN A 211 -1.15 20.77 12.56
N TYR A 212 -0.37 19.76 12.17
CA TYR A 212 0.86 19.89 11.40
C TYR A 212 1.02 18.67 10.48
N ASN A 213 1.74 18.86 9.38
CA ASN A 213 2.14 17.78 8.48
C ASN A 213 3.59 17.39 8.77
N MET A 214 3.84 16.11 9.02
CA MET A 214 5.21 15.60 9.24
C MET A 214 6.01 15.53 7.94
N GLN A 215 5.35 15.28 6.82
CA GLN A 215 5.94 15.27 5.49
C GLN A 215 5.26 16.35 4.65
N HIS A 216 6.08 17.23 4.08
CA HIS A 216 5.64 18.18 3.08
C HIS A 216 5.90 17.57 1.71
N GLN A 217 4.82 17.28 0.98
CA GLN A 217 4.83 16.69 -0.35
C GLN A 217 5.55 15.34 -0.43
N LEU A 218 5.13 14.55 -1.41
CA LEU A 218 5.65 13.22 -1.66
C LEU A 218 6.43 13.22 -2.97
N ALA A 219 7.52 12.50 -2.98
CA ALA A 219 8.22 12.16 -4.21
C ALA A 219 7.82 10.75 -4.63
N VAL A 220 7.71 10.52 -5.94
CA VAL A 220 7.56 9.19 -6.52
C VAL A 220 8.82 8.87 -7.31
N LEU A 221 9.28 7.62 -7.26
CA LEU A 221 10.40 7.16 -8.07
C LEU A 221 9.91 6.72 -9.43
N CYS A 222 10.51 7.31 -10.46
CA CYS A 222 10.38 6.89 -11.85
C CYS A 222 11.79 6.56 -12.40
N ASP A 223 11.86 5.69 -13.41
CA ASP A 223 13.08 5.30 -14.14
C ASP A 223 14.26 4.94 -13.22
N TYR A 224 14.18 3.76 -12.63
CA TYR A 224 15.00 3.46 -11.46
C TYR A 224 15.36 1.98 -11.26
N TYR A 225 16.46 1.74 -10.52
CA TYR A 225 16.85 0.41 -10.02
C TYR A 225 16.54 0.30 -8.53
N ILE A 226 15.59 -0.57 -8.19
CA ILE A 226 15.25 -0.92 -6.82
C ILE A 226 15.77 -2.31 -6.46
N GLU A 227 16.05 -2.52 -5.17
CA GLU A 227 16.17 -3.85 -4.58
C GLU A 227 14.95 -4.14 -3.73
N LEU A 228 14.26 -5.25 -4.00
CA LEU A 228 13.16 -5.73 -3.16
C LEU A 228 13.46 -7.14 -2.67
N PRO A 229 13.07 -7.50 -1.43
CA PRO A 229 13.11 -8.87 -0.97
C PRO A 229 12.14 -9.71 -1.82
N ARG A 230 12.64 -10.84 -2.32
CA ARG A 230 11.81 -11.84 -2.99
C ARG A 230 11.21 -12.77 -1.94
N VAL A 231 9.91 -12.99 -2.00
CA VAL A 231 9.19 -13.90 -1.11
C VAL A 231 8.25 -14.80 -1.90
N ASP A 232 8.22 -16.08 -1.57
CA ASP A 232 7.34 -17.06 -2.21
C ASP A 232 5.99 -17.21 -1.44
N ASP A 233 5.96 -16.78 -0.18
CA ASP A 233 4.76 -16.76 0.67
C ASP A 233 4.68 -15.44 1.43
N LYS A 234 3.57 -14.72 1.26
CA LYS A 234 3.32 -13.45 1.97
C LYS A 234 3.15 -13.64 3.48
N ALA A 235 2.75 -14.82 3.93
CA ALA A 235 2.63 -15.12 5.36
C ALA A 235 4.00 -15.16 6.07
N ALA A 236 5.10 -15.29 5.32
CA ALA A 236 6.46 -15.26 5.87
C ALA A 236 6.97 -13.82 6.14
N ILE A 237 6.22 -12.80 5.76
CA ILE A 237 6.59 -11.39 5.96
C ILE A 237 6.28 -11.00 7.42
N GLU A 238 7.33 -10.74 8.21
CA GLU A 238 7.19 -10.34 9.61
C GLU A 238 6.70 -8.90 9.78
N PHE A 239 6.97 -8.04 8.80
CA PHE A 239 6.64 -6.62 8.87
C PHE A 239 5.47 -6.27 7.95
N ASP A 240 4.37 -5.86 8.55
CA ASP A 240 3.18 -5.49 7.81
C ASP A 240 3.43 -4.34 6.84
N GLY A 241 2.86 -4.48 5.65
CA GLY A 241 2.94 -3.50 4.58
C GLY A 241 4.31 -3.28 3.96
N ILE A 242 5.35 -4.07 4.25
CA ILE A 242 6.63 -3.96 3.50
C ILE A 242 6.41 -4.33 2.03
N ALA A 243 7.07 -3.59 1.15
CA ALA A 243 7.09 -3.92 -0.27
C ALA A 243 7.97 -5.14 -0.53
N VAL A 244 7.41 -6.12 -1.22
CA VAL A 244 8.10 -7.33 -1.62
C VAL A 244 7.91 -7.58 -3.10
N LEU A 245 8.82 -8.35 -3.69
CA LEU A 245 8.59 -9.02 -4.96
C LEU A 245 7.99 -10.39 -4.65
N PHE A 246 6.69 -10.54 -4.89
CA PHE A 246 5.97 -11.78 -4.62
C PHE A 246 6.09 -12.74 -5.80
N ASP A 247 6.74 -13.88 -5.58
CA ASP A 247 6.86 -14.97 -6.53
C ASP A 247 5.82 -16.04 -6.20
N SER A 248 4.65 -15.96 -6.82
CA SER A 248 3.56 -16.92 -6.64
C SER A 248 3.80 -18.31 -7.28
N GLY A 249 5.07 -18.67 -7.51
CA GLY A 249 5.50 -19.93 -8.12
C GLY A 249 5.85 -19.82 -9.61
N LEU A 250 5.84 -18.61 -10.17
CA LEU A 250 6.40 -18.32 -11.49
C LEU A 250 7.86 -17.93 -11.29
N THR A 251 8.78 -18.86 -11.57
CA THR A 251 10.22 -18.59 -11.48
C THR A 251 10.55 -17.30 -12.21
N ILE A 252 10.77 -16.23 -11.44
CA ILE A 252 11.11 -14.93 -12.00
C ILE A 252 12.44 -15.08 -12.71
N LEU A 253 12.54 -14.56 -13.94
CA LEU A 253 13.77 -14.54 -14.71
C LEU A 253 14.19 -13.11 -15.02
N PRO A 254 15.51 -12.85 -15.10
CA PRO A 254 16.00 -11.62 -15.69
C PRO A 254 15.38 -11.39 -17.07
N GLY A 255 14.71 -10.25 -17.24
CA GLY A 255 13.99 -9.90 -18.46
C GLY A 255 12.46 -9.96 -18.33
N ASP A 256 11.92 -10.56 -17.27
CA ASP A 256 10.47 -10.60 -17.09
C ASP A 256 9.90 -9.21 -16.77
N PHE A 257 8.76 -8.89 -17.36
CA PHE A 257 8.04 -7.67 -17.03
C PHE A 257 7.35 -7.81 -15.68
N LEU A 258 7.41 -6.74 -14.89
CA LEU A 258 6.82 -6.66 -13.56
C LEU A 258 5.58 -5.77 -13.57
N THR A 259 4.56 -6.22 -12.85
CA THR A 259 3.34 -5.50 -12.54
C THR A 259 3.12 -5.53 -11.03
N TYR A 260 1.90 -5.25 -10.59
CA TYR A 260 1.53 -5.19 -9.19
C TYR A 260 0.30 -6.02 -8.89
N ASP A 261 0.17 -6.42 -7.62
CA ASP A 261 -1.01 -7.11 -7.12
C ASP A 261 -1.93 -6.21 -6.28
N ILE A 262 -2.95 -6.83 -5.68
CA ILE A 262 -3.95 -6.17 -4.85
C ILE A 262 -3.35 -5.37 -3.66
N ASN A 263 -2.18 -5.76 -3.16
CA ASN A 263 -1.46 -5.12 -2.05
C ASN A 263 -0.41 -4.11 -2.52
N SER A 264 -0.39 -3.81 -3.83
CA SER A 264 0.64 -3.01 -4.49
C SER A 264 2.05 -3.56 -4.32
N ASP A 265 2.17 -4.87 -4.12
CA ASP A 265 3.45 -5.59 -4.19
C ASP A 265 3.80 -5.89 -5.64
N MET A 266 5.08 -5.97 -5.94
CA MET A 266 5.52 -6.33 -7.30
C MET A 266 5.31 -7.82 -7.55
N VAL A 267 4.82 -8.13 -8.74
CA VAL A 267 4.63 -9.51 -9.23
C VAL A 267 5.02 -9.59 -10.71
N VAL A 268 5.30 -10.79 -11.20
CA VAL A 268 5.54 -11.00 -12.63
C VAL A 268 4.25 -10.76 -13.41
N GLY A 269 4.32 -9.91 -14.43
CA GLY A 269 3.22 -9.66 -15.35
C GLY A 269 3.02 -10.83 -16.32
N GLY A 270 1.76 -11.19 -16.55
CA GLY A 270 1.41 -12.10 -17.65
C GLY A 270 1.67 -11.48 -19.02
N SER A 271 1.56 -12.29 -20.08
CA SER A 271 1.77 -11.85 -21.48
C SER A 271 0.86 -10.71 -21.92
N ASP A 272 -0.31 -10.58 -21.30
CA ASP A 272 -1.33 -9.57 -21.61
C ASP A 272 -1.35 -8.42 -20.58
N CYS A 273 -0.29 -8.28 -19.77
CA CYS A 273 -0.22 -7.23 -18.76
C CYS A 273 -0.21 -5.84 -19.39
N THR A 274 -1.20 -5.01 -19.04
CA THR A 274 -1.34 -3.64 -19.55
C THR A 274 -0.65 -2.58 -18.70
N ASP A 275 -0.37 -2.90 -17.44
CA ASP A 275 0.20 -1.98 -16.45
C ASP A 275 1.55 -2.51 -15.98
N ILE A 276 2.53 -2.39 -16.88
CA ILE A 276 3.93 -2.75 -16.64
C ILE A 276 4.61 -1.60 -15.90
N ILE A 277 5.25 -1.91 -14.77
CA ILE A 277 5.97 -0.93 -13.93
C ILE A 277 7.47 -0.99 -14.20
N GLY A 278 7.99 -2.16 -14.58
CA GLY A 278 9.40 -2.34 -14.80
C GLY A 278 9.75 -3.72 -15.31
N GLN A 279 11.04 -4.06 -15.24
CA GLN A 279 11.58 -5.35 -15.68
C GLN A 279 12.51 -5.90 -14.60
N ALA A 280 12.45 -7.21 -14.37
CA ALA A 280 13.38 -7.89 -13.50
C ALA A 280 14.79 -7.86 -14.13
N TRP A 281 15.75 -7.19 -13.49
CA TRP A 281 17.10 -7.07 -14.03
C TRP A 281 18.02 -8.21 -13.59
N LYS A 282 18.05 -8.49 -12.28
CA LYS A 282 18.91 -9.51 -11.67
C LYS A 282 18.20 -10.05 -10.44
N ILE A 283 18.31 -11.36 -10.25
CA ILE A 283 17.97 -12.01 -8.99
C ILE A 283 19.27 -12.24 -8.22
N ASP A 284 19.38 -11.65 -7.05
CA ASP A 284 20.51 -11.87 -6.16
C ASP A 284 20.15 -12.98 -5.17
N THR A 285 20.74 -14.16 -5.37
CA THR A 285 20.58 -15.30 -4.45
C THR A 285 21.65 -15.32 -3.35
N GLY A 286 22.61 -14.38 -3.37
CA GLY A 286 23.71 -14.31 -2.42
C GLY A 286 23.32 -13.65 -1.10
N PHE A 287 22.25 -14.13 -0.45
CA PHE A 287 21.79 -13.60 0.84
C PHE A 287 22.02 -14.60 2.00
N PRO A 288 22.43 -14.14 3.20
CA PRO A 288 22.84 -12.77 3.55
C PRO A 288 24.07 -12.34 2.74
N LYS A 289 24.11 -11.07 2.30
CA LYS A 289 25.27 -10.52 1.57
C LYS A 289 26.48 -10.63 2.48
N ASP A 290 27.34 -11.59 2.19
CA ASP A 290 28.43 -11.94 3.08
C ASP A 290 29.47 -10.81 3.07
N TYR A 291 29.70 -10.17 4.22
CA TYR A 291 30.70 -9.10 4.31
C TYR A 291 32.14 -9.66 4.18
N LEU A 292 32.30 -10.99 4.21
CA LEU A 292 33.59 -11.66 4.05
C LEU A 292 34.30 -11.32 2.73
N GLU A 293 33.57 -11.12 1.64
CA GLU A 293 34.18 -10.81 0.34
C GLU A 293 34.84 -9.43 0.31
N ARG A 294 34.44 -8.55 1.23
CA ARG A 294 34.96 -7.18 1.36
C ARG A 294 36.03 -7.05 2.46
N VAL A 295 36.23 -8.09 3.27
CA VAL A 295 37.19 -8.11 4.37
C VAL A 295 38.29 -9.11 4.03
N ARG A 296 39.56 -8.71 4.11
CA ARG A 296 40.69 -9.64 3.94
C ARG A 296 40.58 -10.77 4.97
N THR A 297 40.22 -11.97 4.52
CA THR A 297 40.24 -13.18 5.34
C THR A 297 41.65 -13.74 5.43
N ALA A 298 41.89 -14.56 6.46
CA ALA A 298 43.20 -15.12 6.74
C ALA A 298 43.75 -15.93 5.55
N TYR A 299 45.06 -15.85 5.31
CA TYR A 299 45.75 -16.55 4.22
C TYR A 299 45.47 -18.06 4.25
N GLN A 300 45.33 -18.66 3.06
CA GLN A 300 45.15 -20.11 2.89
C GLN A 300 46.25 -20.89 3.64
N GLY A 301 45.88 -21.73 4.60
CA GLY A 301 46.80 -22.64 5.31
C GLY A 301 46.95 -22.43 6.83
N LEU A 302 46.21 -21.51 7.44
CA LEU A 302 46.20 -21.31 8.90
C LEU A 302 45.16 -22.20 9.62
N GLY A 303 45.43 -22.56 10.87
CA GLY A 303 44.57 -23.42 11.68
C GLY A 303 43.25 -22.74 12.09
N GLU A 304 42.26 -23.51 12.55
CA GLU A 304 40.95 -22.95 12.93
C GLU A 304 41.02 -21.90 14.05
N LEU A 305 42.01 -21.99 14.94
CA LEU A 305 42.24 -21.03 16.02
C LEU A 305 42.87 -19.71 15.54
N ASP A 306 43.42 -19.69 14.32
CA ASP A 306 44.08 -18.53 13.72
C ASP A 306 43.14 -17.79 12.75
N LYS A 307 41.91 -18.29 12.56
CA LYS A 307 40.87 -17.61 11.79
C LYS A 307 40.48 -16.32 12.53
N MET A 308 40.51 -15.19 11.82
CA MET A 308 39.96 -13.96 12.39
C MET A 308 38.47 -14.14 12.73
N PRO A 309 37.94 -13.47 13.78
CA PRO A 309 36.58 -13.70 14.27
C PRO A 309 35.51 -13.69 13.18
N GLY A 310 35.60 -12.79 12.20
CA GLY A 310 34.67 -12.75 11.07
C GLY A 310 34.75 -13.98 10.15
N SER A 311 35.93 -14.57 9.94
CA SER A 311 36.10 -15.80 9.15
C SER A 311 35.70 -17.06 9.92
N ALA A 312 35.65 -17.02 11.25
CA ALA A 312 35.19 -18.12 12.08
C ALA A 312 33.65 -18.24 12.10
N SER A 313 32.94 -17.11 12.03
CA SER A 313 31.47 -17.08 11.88
C SER A 313 31.00 -17.15 10.42
N ALA A 314 31.92 -17.30 9.45
CA ALA A 314 31.63 -17.17 8.02
C ALA A 314 30.88 -15.86 7.69
N GLY A 315 31.23 -14.76 8.36
CA GLY A 315 30.72 -13.42 8.06
C GLY A 315 29.26 -13.21 8.44
N LEU A 316 28.63 -14.24 9.00
CA LEU A 316 27.40 -14.11 9.73
C LEU A 316 27.69 -13.22 10.95
N PRO A 317 26.82 -12.23 11.24
CA PRO A 317 26.86 -11.59 12.54
C PRO A 317 26.71 -12.71 13.57
N ASP A 318 27.60 -12.76 14.55
CA ASP A 318 27.39 -13.65 15.71
C ASP A 318 25.99 -13.30 16.24
N ASN A 319 25.04 -14.22 16.01
CA ASN A 319 23.59 -14.13 16.24
C ASN A 319 22.73 -13.55 15.09
N ILE A 320 22.07 -14.45 14.33
CA ILE A 320 20.68 -14.26 13.84
C ILE A 320 19.80 -15.17 14.68
#